data_AF-A0A522FHE2-F1
#
_entry.id   AF-A0A522FHE2-F1
#
_cell.length_a   1.000
_cell.length_b   1.000
_cell.length_c   1.000
_cell.angle_alpha   90.00
_cell.angle_beta   90.00
_cell.angle_gamma   90.00
#
_symmetry.space_group_name_H-M   'P 1'
#
loop_
_entity.id
_entity.type
_entity.pdbx_description
1 polymer ?
#
loop_
_entity_poly.entity_id
_entity_poly.type
_entity_poly.pdbx_seq_one_letter_code
_entity_poly.pdbx_strand_id
1 'polypeptide(L)' 'MKNWSSEKISVFALVLLITGAIDSIRNLPGAALFGSTIIFFFIFSAIVFLIPVALIAAELSATWADEEGGIYSWVR' A
#
# COMPACT_ATOMS: atom_id res chain seq x y z
N MET A 1 22.51 8.49 28.62
CA MET A 1 21.56 7.59 27.93
C MET A 1 21.19 8.28 26.63
N LYS A 2 21.38 7.62 25.49
CA LYS A 2 21.14 8.24 24.16
C LYS A 2 19.63 8.37 24.00
N ASN A 3 19.10 9.58 23.93
CA ASN A 3 17.68 9.82 23.64
C ASN A 3 17.46 9.43 22.18
N TRP A 4 16.90 8.24 21.94
CA TRP A 4 16.42 7.86 20.62
C TRP A 4 15.21 8.75 20.36
N SER A 5 15.36 9.80 19.56
CA SER A 5 14.19 10.49 19.04
C SER A 5 13.41 9.47 18.22
N SER A 6 12.13 9.31 18.54
CA SER A 6 11.20 8.56 17.71
C SER A 6 10.95 9.41 16.45
N GLU A 7 11.91 9.39 15.54
CA GLU A 7 11.78 10.03 14.23
C GLU A 7 10.72 9.26 13.46
N LYS A 8 9.54 9.89 13.28
CA LYS A 8 8.48 9.33 12.44
C LYS A 8 8.99 9.27 11.00
N ILE A 9 8.72 8.16 10.32
CA ILE A 9 9.03 8.00 8.90
C ILE A 9 8.28 9.10 8.11
N SER A 10 8.98 9.79 7.20
CA SER A 10 8.35 10.79 6.34
C SER A 10 7.36 10.13 5.39
N VAL A 11 6.31 10.85 5.01
CA VAL A 11 5.28 10.32 4.08
C VAL A 11 5.91 9.78 2.79
N PHE A 12 6.91 10.49 2.25
CA PHE A 12 7.61 10.05 1.04
C PHE A 12 8.36 8.73 1.24
N ALA A 13 9.12 8.61 2.34
CA ALA A 13 9.83 7.36 2.66
C ALA A 13 8.86 6.19 2.89
N LEU A 14 7.71 6.45 3.54
CA LEU A 14 6.67 5.46 3.77
C LEU A 14 6.05 4.97 2.45
N VAL A 15 5.74 5.88 1.53
CA VAL A 15 5.20 5.54 0.20
C VAL A 15 6.18 4.66 -0.58
N LEU A 16 7.49 5.00 -0.56
CA LEU A 16 8.51 4.19 -1.23
C LEU A 16 8.66 2.80 -0.59
N LEU A 17 8.62 2.70 0.74
CA LEU A 17 8.68 1.44 1.46
C LEU A 17 7.52 0.52 1.06
N ILE A 18 6.28 1.03 1.09
CA ILE A 18 5.09 0.25 0.73
C ILE A 18 5.14 -0.17 -0.74
N THR A 19 5.52 0.74 -1.64
CA THR A 19 5.61 0.44 -3.08
C THR A 19 6.62 -0.67 -3.36
N GLY A 20 7.82 -0.58 -2.78
CA GLY A 20 8.88 -1.59 -2.95
C GLY A 20 8.59 -2.93 -2.26
N ALA A 21 7.72 -2.93 -1.24
CA ALA A 21 7.27 -4.17 -0.59
C ALA A 21 6.21 -4.92 -1.41
N ILE A 22 5.35 -4.19 -2.13
CA ILE A 22 4.22 -4.78 -2.88
C ILE A 22 4.65 -5.23 -4.27
N ASP A 23 5.39 -4.40 -5.01
CA ASP A 23 5.70 -4.68 -6.41
C ASP A 23 7.08 -5.34 -6.59
N SER A 24 7.20 -6.18 -7.61
CA SER A 24 8.44 -6.90 -7.94
C SER A 24 8.67 -6.93 -9.44
N ILE A 25 9.91 -6.66 -9.84
CA ILE A 25 10.35 -6.74 -11.24
C ILE A 25 10.07 -8.12 -11.85
N ARG A 26 10.00 -9.18 -11.03
CA ARG A 26 9.68 -10.54 -11.47
C ARG A 26 8.28 -10.68 -12.08
N ASN A 27 7.34 -9.81 -11.72
CA ASN A 27 5.96 -9.88 -12.19
C ASN A 27 5.76 -9.12 -13.51
N LEU A 28 6.66 -8.19 -13.87
CA LEU A 28 6.57 -7.37 -15.07
C LEU A 28 6.59 -8.17 -16.39
N PRO A 29 7.41 -9.23 -16.57
CA PRO A 29 7.40 -10.02 -17.81
C PRO A 29 6.06 -10.71 -18.05
N GLY A 30 5.42 -11.23 -16.99
CA GLY A 30 4.09 -11.86 -17.11
C GLY A 30 3.02 -10.84 -17.47
N ALA A 31 3.10 -9.64 -16.89
CA ALA A 31 2.20 -8.54 -17.20
C ALA A 31 2.37 -8.06 -18.66
N ALA A 32 3.60 -8.02 -19.18
CA ALA A 32 3.88 -7.61 -20.56
C ALA A 32 3.22 -8.51 -21.63
N LEU A 33 2.91 -9.77 -21.31
CA LEU A 33 2.23 -10.69 -22.22
C LEU A 33 0.81 -10.23 -22.62
N PHE A 34 0.17 -9.40 -21.80
CA PHE A 34 -1.13 -8.82 -22.11
C PHE A 34 -1.07 -7.70 -23.17
N GLY A 35 0.13 -7.30 -23.59
CA GLY A 35 0.33 -6.27 -24.61
C GLY A 35 -0.32 -4.94 -24.21
N SER A 36 -0.91 -4.23 -25.17
CA SER A 36 -1.54 -2.91 -24.92
C SER A 36 -2.78 -2.97 -24.03
N THR A 37 -3.42 -4.14 -23.89
CA THR A 37 -4.63 -4.29 -23.07
C THR A 37 -4.36 -4.16 -21.57
N ILE A 38 -3.11 -4.33 -21.14
CA ILE A 38 -2.73 -4.18 -19.73
C ILE A 38 -3.05 -2.79 -19.17
N ILE A 39 -2.96 -1.74 -19.98
CA ILE A 39 -3.25 -0.36 -19.57
C ILE A 39 -4.70 -0.25 -19.12
N PHE A 40 -5.62 -0.84 -19.88
CA PHE A 40 -7.04 -0.88 -19.51
C PHE A 40 -7.24 -1.61 -18.19
N PHE A 41 -6.65 -2.81 -18.02
CA PHE A 41 -6.83 -3.59 -16.80
C PHE A 41 -6.23 -2.91 -15.56
N PHE A 42 -5.09 -2.21 -15.69
CA PHE A 42 -4.51 -1.43 -14.60
C PHE A 42 -5.33 -0.21 -14.22
N ILE A 43 -5.86 0.54 -15.20
CA ILE A 43 -6.75 1.67 -14.90
C ILE A 43 -8.04 1.17 -14.26
N PHE A 44 -8.62 0.11 -14.82
CA PHE A 44 -9.84 -0.50 -14.30
C PHE A 44 -9.64 -1.01 -12.86
N SER A 45 -8.58 -1.78 -12.59
CA SER A 45 -8.28 -2.29 -11.25
C SER A 45 -7.94 -1.16 -10.26
N ALA A 46 -7.26 -0.10 -10.71
CA ALA A 46 -6.98 1.06 -9.88
C ALA A 46 -8.28 1.71 -9.38
N ILE A 47 -9.25 1.92 -10.28
CA ILE A 47 -10.51 2.61 -9.95
C ILE A 47 -11.45 1.72 -9.14
N VAL A 48 -11.64 0.45 -9.55
CA VAL A 48 -12.67 -0.41 -8.95
C VAL A 48 -12.20 -1.16 -7.71
N PHE A 49 -10.88 -1.22 -7.47
CA PHE A 49 -10.32 -2.02 -6.40
C PHE A 49 -9.26 -1.27 -5.58
N LEU A 50 -8.15 -0.84 -6.18
CA LEU A 50 -7.02 -0.32 -5.40
C LEU A 50 -7.33 0.99 -4.67
N ILE A 51 -7.91 1.98 -5.36
CA ILE A 51 -8.27 3.27 -4.75
C ILE A 51 -9.33 3.08 -3.64
N PRO A 52 -10.46 2.38 -3.88
CA PRO A 52 -11.45 2.13 -2.84
C PRO A 52 -10.86 1.44 -1.60
N VAL A 53 -10.06 0.38 -1.81
CA VAL A 53 -9.44 -0.38 -0.71
C VAL A 53 -8.41 0.48 0.03
N ALA A 54 -7.62 1.29 -0.65
CA ALA A 54 -6.64 2.19 -0.03
C ALA A 54 -7.31 3.24 0.87
N LEU A 55 -8.44 3.80 0.44
CA LEU A 55 -9.21 4.75 1.25
C LEU A 55 -9.80 4.09 2.50
N ILE A 56 -10.40 2.90 2.35
CA ILE A 56 -10.92 2.13 3.50
C ILE A 56 -9.78 1.80 4.47
N ALA A 57 -8.65 1.29 3.97
CA ALA A 57 -7.50 0.97 4.79
C ALA A 57 -6.93 2.21 5.51
N ALA A 58 -6.94 3.38 4.87
CA ALA A 58 -6.51 4.63 5.48
C ALA A 58 -7.42 5.06 6.64
N GLU A 59 -8.74 5.00 6.44
CA GLU A 59 -9.73 5.32 7.49
C GLU A 59 -9.63 4.36 8.69
N LEU A 60 -9.52 3.06 8.43
CA LEU A 60 -9.33 2.06 9.49
C LEU A 60 -7.98 2.27 10.21
N SER A 61 -6.90 2.51 9.46
CA SER A 61 -5.58 2.78 10.08
C SER A 61 -5.59 4.03 10.96
N ALA A 62 -6.35 5.06 10.58
CA ALA A 62 -6.50 6.27 11.38
C ALA A 62 -7.36 6.04 12.63
N THR A 63 -8.38 5.19 12.52
CA THR A 63 -9.31 4.88 13.63
C THR A 63 -8.63 4.07 14.74
N TRP A 64 -7.77 3.11 14.39
CA TRP A 64 -7.02 2.27 15.34
C TRP A 64 -5.51 2.59 15.34
N ALA A 65 -5.16 3.88 15.28
CA ALA A 65 -3.76 4.32 15.15
C ALA A 65 -2.86 3.95 16.34
N ASP A 66 -3.44 3.71 17.52
CA ASP A 66 -2.73 3.31 18.74
C ASP A 66 -2.57 1.78 18.87
N GLU A 67 -3.14 1.00 17.95
CA GLU A 67 -3.04 -0.47 17.94
C GLU A 67 -2.03 -0.99 16.91
N GLU A 68 -1.14 -1.89 17.33
CA GLU A 68 -0.10 -2.45 16.46
C GLU A 68 -0.57 -3.66 15.60
N GLY A 69 -1.88 -3.95 15.54
CA GLY A 69 -2.42 -5.16 14.92
C GLY A 69 -2.81 -5.06 13.45
N GLY A 70 -2.84 -3.84 12.87
CA GLY A 70 -3.26 -3.62 11.48
C GLY A 70 -4.65 -4.24 11.19
N ILE A 71 -4.78 -4.98 10.09
CA ILE A 71 -6.05 -5.61 9.68
C ILE A 71 -6.65 -6.49 10.80
N TYR A 72 -5.81 -7.17 11.61
CA TYR A 72 -6.31 -8.00 12.70
C TYR A 72 -6.97 -7.19 13.82
N SER A 73 -6.51 -5.96 14.05
CA SER A 73 -7.13 -5.02 14.98
C SER A 73 -8.43 -4.44 14.41
N TRP A 74 -8.49 -4.18 13.10
CA TRP A 74 -9.66 -3.55 12.47
C TRP A 74 -10.92 -4.42 12.46
N VAL A 75 -10.75 -5.75 12.47
CA VAL A 75 -11.85 -6.72 12.29
C VAL A 75 -12.19 -7.48 13.57
N ARG A 76 -11.52 -7.17 14.68
CA ARG A 76 -11.77 -7.78 16.00
C ARG A 76 -13.09 -7.31 16.60
#